data_AF-A0A0D0DUF7-F1
#
_entry.id   AF-A0A0D0DUF7-F1
#
_cell.length_a   1.000
_cell.length_b   1.000
_cell.length_c   1.000
_cell.angle_alpha   90.00
_cell.angle_beta   90.00
_cell.angle_gamma   90.00
#
_symmetry.space_group_name_H-M   'P 1'
#
loop_
_entity.id
_entity.type
_entity.pdbx_description
1 polymer ?
#
loop_
_entity_poly.entity_id
_entity_poly.type
_entity_poly.pdbx_seq_one_letter_code
_entity_poly.pdbx_strand_id
1 'polypeptide(L)'
;MDTNSNAYLADFGFLPIVPGPRTAPYLLTAIGSSVRWAAPWLFEISESANGPQLQLTMQIDLYLFGSIMLQVLFGNIPYHAVKRDDQVLYTIAKGTRSPETSNVADKHWEFIQQCWSSRQENKHPYATDISAFLAAHNPG
;
A
#
# COMPACT_ATOMS: atom_id res chain seq x y z
N MET A 1 17.36 -1.11 -11.04
CA MET A 1 17.90 0.20 -11.46
C MET A 1 18.92 -0.03 -12.56
N ASP A 2 18.99 0.87 -13.53
CA ASP A 2 20.09 0.85 -14.51
C ASP A 2 21.34 1.55 -13.94
N THR A 3 22.38 1.66 -14.75
CA THR A 3 23.63 2.37 -14.40
C THR A 3 23.47 3.88 -14.29
N ASN A 4 22.34 4.42 -14.75
CA ASN A 4 22.03 5.85 -14.74
C ASN A 4 21.12 6.23 -13.56
N SER A 5 20.96 5.33 -12.58
CA SER A 5 20.06 5.51 -11.43
C SER A 5 18.57 5.63 -11.80
N ASN A 6 18.17 5.17 -12.99
CA ASN A 6 16.76 5.09 -13.35
C ASN A 6 16.10 3.90 -12.63
N ALA A 7 15.00 4.19 -11.95
CA ALA A 7 14.15 3.18 -11.33
C ALA A 7 13.10 2.68 -12.33
N TYR A 8 12.84 1.38 -12.32
CA TYR A 8 11.86 0.71 -13.18
C TYR A 8 10.93 -0.13 -12.31
N LEU A 9 9.64 -0.11 -12.63
CA LEU A 9 8.67 -1.01 -12.04
C LEU A 9 8.77 -2.38 -12.73
N ALA A 10 8.84 -3.45 -11.95
CA ALA A 10 8.88 -4.84 -12.42
C ALA A 10 7.89 -5.70 -11.63
N ASP A 11 7.61 -6.91 -12.11
CA ASP A 11 6.75 -7.90 -11.45
C ASP A 11 5.30 -7.42 -11.17
N PHE A 12 4.74 -6.69 -12.13
CA PHE A 12 3.34 -6.25 -12.09
C PHE A 12 2.38 -7.34 -12.61
N GLY A 13 1.16 -7.38 -12.08
CA GLY A 13 0.13 -8.33 -12.51
C GLY A 13 0.07 -9.63 -11.70
N PHE A 14 0.71 -9.69 -10.53
CA PHE A 14 0.62 -10.85 -9.62
C PHE A 14 -0.81 -11.12 -9.11
N LEU A 15 -1.66 -10.09 -9.08
CA LEU A 15 -3.05 -10.21 -8.68
C LEU A 15 -3.92 -10.50 -9.92
N PRO A 16 -4.67 -11.62 -9.93
CA PRO A 16 -5.43 -12.01 -11.11
C PRO A 16 -6.58 -11.03 -11.35
N ILE A 17 -6.76 -10.62 -12.61
CA ILE A 17 -7.98 -9.93 -13.09
C ILE A 17 -9.09 -10.98 -13.24
N VAL A 18 -9.45 -11.62 -12.13
CA VAL A 18 -10.54 -12.59 -12.06
C VAL A 18 -11.69 -11.92 -11.32
N PRO A 19 -12.87 -11.80 -11.92
CA PRO A 19 -14.06 -11.35 -11.20
C PRO A 19 -14.52 -12.45 -10.21
N GLY A 20 -14.82 -12.07 -8.97
CA GLY A 20 -15.59 -12.90 -8.04
C GLY A 20 -14.78 -13.71 -7.01
N PRO A 21 -15.39 -14.73 -6.36
CA PRO A 21 -14.86 -15.37 -5.15
C PRO A 21 -13.56 -16.17 -5.37
N ARG A 22 -13.16 -16.40 -6.62
CA ARG A 22 -11.91 -17.09 -6.97
C ARG A 22 -10.66 -16.23 -6.80
N THR A 23 -10.81 -14.93 -6.55
CA THR A 23 -9.72 -13.96 -6.37
C THR A 23 -9.14 -14.00 -4.94
N ALA A 24 -9.96 -14.36 -3.96
CA ALA A 24 -9.57 -14.41 -2.54
C ALA A 24 -8.36 -15.31 -2.21
N PRO A 25 -8.25 -16.57 -2.68
CA PRO A 25 -7.10 -17.43 -2.35
C PRO A 25 -5.77 -16.93 -2.93
N TYR A 26 -5.78 -16.38 -4.13
CA TYR A 26 -4.58 -15.78 -4.75
C TYR A 26 -4.16 -14.50 -4.01
N LEU A 27 -5.13 -13.66 -3.64
CA LEU A 27 -4.88 -12.48 -2.81
C LEU A 27 -4.29 -12.87 -1.46
N LEU A 28 -4.87 -13.87 -0.77
CA LEU A 28 -4.38 -14.32 0.52
C LEU A 28 -2.95 -14.86 0.43
N THR A 29 -2.59 -15.50 -0.68
CA THR A 29 -1.24 -16.00 -0.93
C THR A 29 -0.26 -14.84 -1.18
N ALA A 30 -0.63 -13.89 -2.04
CA ALA A 30 0.16 -12.67 -2.32
C ALA A 30 0.37 -11.82 -1.06
N ILE A 31 -0.70 -11.64 -0.29
CA ILE A 31 -0.69 -10.95 0.99
C ILE A 31 0.15 -11.74 1.99
N GLY A 32 0.03 -13.06 2.03
CA GLY A 32 0.81 -13.91 2.94
C GLY A 32 2.32 -13.77 2.72
N SER A 33 2.76 -13.63 1.46
CA SER A 33 4.17 -13.39 1.12
C SER A 33 4.63 -11.94 1.30
N SER A 34 3.71 -10.98 1.31
CA SER A 34 4.01 -9.53 1.28
C SER A 34 3.15 -8.73 2.28
N VAL A 35 2.85 -9.32 3.44
CA VAL A 35 1.79 -8.82 4.35
C VAL A 35 2.04 -7.39 4.83
N ARG A 36 3.31 -7.00 4.94
CA ARG A 36 3.72 -5.66 5.40
C ARG A 36 3.30 -4.56 4.43
N TRP A 37 3.20 -4.86 3.14
CA TRP A 37 2.76 -3.91 2.11
C TRP A 37 1.24 -3.99 1.86
N ALA A 38 0.53 -4.91 2.50
CA ALA A 38 -0.89 -5.13 2.26
C ALA A 38 -1.74 -3.99 2.83
N ALA A 39 -2.69 -3.54 2.03
CA ALA A 39 -3.67 -2.54 2.44
C ALA A 39 -4.67 -3.11 3.47
N PRO A 40 -5.10 -2.33 4.48
CA PRO A 40 -5.94 -2.82 5.57
C PRO A 40 -7.33 -3.30 5.12
N TRP A 41 -7.91 -2.67 4.10
CA TRP A 41 -9.22 -3.06 3.57
C TRP A 41 -9.21 -4.41 2.85
N LEU A 42 -8.04 -5.00 2.55
CA LEU A 42 -7.97 -6.37 2.04
C LEU A 42 -8.40 -7.41 3.09
N PHE A 43 -8.42 -7.02 4.37
CA PHE A 43 -8.78 -7.87 5.50
C PHE A 43 -10.15 -7.52 6.09
N GLU A 44 -10.88 -6.57 5.50
CA GLU A 44 -12.25 -6.26 5.89
C GLU A 44 -13.16 -7.43 5.49
N ILE A 45 -13.45 -8.30 6.46
CA ILE A 45 -14.41 -9.39 6.29
C ILE A 45 -15.81 -8.76 6.34
N SER A 46 -16.54 -8.86 5.23
CA SER A 46 -17.97 -8.53 5.24
C SER A 46 -18.78 -9.72 5.74
N GLU A 47 -19.60 -9.49 6.78
CA GLU A 47 -20.53 -10.50 7.31
C GLU A 47 -21.71 -10.80 6.37
N SER A 48 -21.85 -10.06 5.26
CA SER A 48 -22.93 -10.26 4.30
C SER A 48 -22.55 -11.30 3.24
N ALA A 49 -23.45 -12.24 2.94
CA ALA A 49 -23.34 -13.13 1.78
C ALA A 49 -23.27 -12.37 0.43
N ASN A 50 -23.56 -11.07 0.44
CA ASN A 50 -23.40 -10.10 -0.65
C ASN A 50 -22.35 -9.03 -0.32
N GLY A 51 -21.36 -9.36 0.51
CA GLY A 51 -20.32 -8.44 0.94
C GLY A 51 -19.57 -7.80 -0.22
N PRO A 52 -18.96 -6.60 -0.05
CA PRO A 52 -18.14 -5.98 -1.07
C PRO A 52 -17.18 -7.02 -1.62
N GLN A 53 -17.33 -7.33 -2.92
CA GLN A 53 -16.30 -8.06 -3.64
C GLN A 53 -14.99 -7.32 -3.39
N LEU A 54 -13.96 -8.05 -2.98
CA LEU A 54 -12.58 -7.58 -2.95
C LEU A 54 -12.26 -7.03 -4.34
N GLN A 55 -12.47 -5.73 -4.51
CA GLN A 55 -12.22 -5.07 -5.77
C GLN A 55 -10.77 -4.66 -5.76
N LEU A 56 -10.02 -5.29 -6.66
CA LEU A 56 -8.70 -4.85 -7.03
C LEU A 56 -8.85 -3.52 -7.75
N THR A 57 -8.70 -2.44 -7.01
CA THR A 57 -8.80 -1.08 -7.52
C THR A 57 -7.45 -0.43 -7.52
N MET A 58 -7.34 0.63 -8.32
CA MET A 58 -6.23 1.58 -8.33
C MET A 58 -5.81 2.05 -6.92
N GLN A 59 -6.72 2.05 -5.95
CA GLN A 59 -6.44 2.42 -4.55
C GLN A 59 -5.39 1.52 -3.89
N ILE A 60 -5.32 0.24 -4.29
CA ILE A 60 -4.30 -0.69 -3.78
C ILE A 60 -2.93 -0.30 -4.30
N ASP A 61 -2.82 0.02 -5.59
CA ASP A 61 -1.55 0.47 -6.19
C ASP A 61 -1.07 1.77 -5.54
N LEU A 62 -1.98 2.68 -5.21
CA LEU A 62 -1.68 3.93 -4.50
C LEU A 62 -1.18 3.67 -3.07
N TYR A 63 -1.77 2.72 -2.35
CA TYR A 63 -1.30 2.33 -1.02
C TYR A 63 0.09 1.68 -1.07
N LEU A 64 0.29 0.79 -2.03
CA LEU A 64 1.58 0.15 -2.28
C LEU A 64 2.64 1.20 -2.62
N PHE A 65 2.28 2.20 -3.42
CA PHE A 65 3.17 3.32 -3.72
C PHE A 65 3.60 4.09 -2.46
N GLY A 66 2.67 4.43 -1.56
CA GLY A 66 3.02 5.06 -0.27
C GLY A 66 3.97 4.19 0.57
N SER A 67 3.79 2.87 0.52
CA SER A 67 4.69 1.91 1.19
C SER A 67 6.08 1.85 0.55
N ILE A 68 6.16 1.97 -0.78
CA ILE A 68 7.45 2.07 -1.50
C ILE A 68 8.14 3.40 -1.17
N MET A 69 7.41 4.51 -1.15
CA MET A 69 7.96 5.81 -0.76
C MET A 69 8.53 5.78 0.66
N LEU A 70 7.81 5.17 1.61
CA LEU A 70 8.32 4.93 2.97
C LEU A 70 9.68 4.22 2.94
N GLN A 71 9.74 3.11 2.21
CA GLN A 71 10.95 2.28 2.13
C GLN A 71 12.11 3.02 1.47
N VAL A 72 11.85 3.79 0.41
CA VAL A 72 12.87 4.55 -0.32
C VAL A 72 13.41 5.70 0.54
N LEU A 73 12.53 6.46 1.21
CA LEU A 73 12.92 7.66 1.94
C LEU A 73 13.51 7.36 3.32
N PHE A 74 12.95 6.36 4.03
CA PHE A 74 13.33 6.07 5.42
C PHE A 74 14.14 4.78 5.56
N GLY A 75 14.38 4.05 4.47
CA GLY A 75 15.16 2.81 4.46
C GLY A 75 14.48 1.62 5.15
N ASN A 76 13.24 1.78 5.63
CA ASN A 76 12.53 0.79 6.41
C ASN A 76 11.27 0.33 5.69
N ILE A 77 11.02 -0.98 5.70
CA ILE A 77 9.75 -1.54 5.23
C ILE A 77 8.60 -1.15 6.19
N PRO A 78 7.34 -1.14 5.72
CA PRO A 78 6.22 -0.92 6.62
C PRO A 78 6.21 -1.92 7.79
N TYR A 79 5.82 -1.45 8.97
CA TYR A 79 5.80 -2.26 10.21
C TYR A 79 7.16 -2.90 10.56
N HIS A 80 8.29 -2.31 10.15
CA HIS A 80 9.64 -2.84 10.41
C HIS A 80 9.88 -3.22 11.88
N ALA A 81 9.30 -2.47 12.82
CA ALA A 81 9.45 -2.71 14.26
C ALA A 81 8.76 -4.00 14.75
N VAL A 82 7.78 -4.51 13.99
CA VAL A 82 7.04 -5.73 14.32
C VAL A 82 7.76 -6.95 13.76
N LYS A 83 8.24 -7.83 14.65
CA LYS A 83 9.14 -8.93 14.29
C LYS A 83 8.47 -10.07 13.51
N ARG A 84 7.16 -10.30 13.72
CA ARG A 84 6.46 -11.44 13.14
C ARG A 84 5.34 -11.00 12.23
N ASP A 85 5.20 -11.68 11.09
CA ASP A 85 4.22 -11.34 10.06
C ASP A 85 2.77 -11.58 10.51
N ASP A 86 2.53 -12.54 11.41
CA ASP A 86 1.21 -12.74 12.04
C ASP A 86 0.79 -11.57 12.94
N GLN A 87 1.76 -10.96 13.64
CA GLN A 87 1.52 -9.75 14.42
C GLN A 87 1.28 -8.53 13.52
N VAL A 88 1.98 -8.45 12.39
CA VAL A 88 1.73 -7.41 11.37
C VAL A 88 0.32 -7.55 10.82
N LEU A 89 -0.08 -8.76 10.41
CA LEU A 89 -1.42 -9.07 9.95
C LEU A 89 -2.48 -8.62 10.95
N TYR A 90 -2.31 -8.98 12.22
CA TYR A 90 -3.23 -8.59 13.29
C TYR A 90 -3.28 -7.07 13.49
N THR A 91 -2.14 -6.39 13.38
CA THR A 91 -2.03 -4.92 13.49
C THR A 91 -2.78 -4.24 12.35
N ILE A 92 -2.59 -4.73 11.12
CA ILE A 92 -3.27 -4.23 9.91
C ILE A 92 -4.77 -4.49 9.99
N ALA A 93 -5.19 -5.69 10.39
CA ALA A 93 -6.61 -6.05 10.54
C ALA A 93 -7.33 -5.20 11.60
N LYS A 94 -6.60 -4.70 12.61
CA LYS A 94 -7.12 -3.72 13.58
C LYS A 94 -7.20 -2.29 13.05
N GLY A 95 -6.78 -2.03 11.81
CA GLY A 95 -6.69 -0.70 11.23
C GLY A 95 -5.58 0.16 11.84
N THR A 96 -4.63 -0.45 12.57
CA THR A 96 -3.50 0.28 13.14
C THR A 96 -2.45 0.46 12.04
N ARG A 97 -2.14 1.72 11.70
CA ARG A 97 -1.14 2.05 10.68
C ARG A 97 0.29 1.82 11.21
N SER A 98 1.24 1.67 10.28
CA SER A 98 2.65 1.53 10.62
C SER A 98 3.09 2.70 11.52
N PRO A 99 3.77 2.43 12.66
CA PRO A 99 4.14 3.47 13.60
C PRO A 99 5.00 4.55 12.93
N GLU A 100 4.75 5.79 13.34
CA GLU A 100 5.38 7.00 12.80
C GLU A 100 6.90 6.86 12.76
N THR A 101 7.48 7.03 11.56
CA THR A 101 8.91 7.28 11.42
C THR A 101 9.17 8.74 11.80
N SER A 102 9.25 8.97 13.12
CA SER A 102 9.84 10.12 13.83
C SER A 102 9.59 11.53 13.25
N ASN A 103 8.77 12.36 13.91
CA ASN A 103 8.84 13.83 13.95
C ASN A 103 8.98 14.65 12.65
N VAL A 104 8.88 14.06 11.46
CA VAL A 104 9.03 14.84 10.22
C VAL A 104 7.67 15.39 9.81
N ALA A 105 7.49 16.69 10.04
CA ALA A 105 6.52 17.51 9.29
C ALA A 105 7.03 17.68 7.84
N ASP A 106 7.21 16.55 7.15
CA ASP A 106 7.65 16.48 5.77
C ASP A 106 6.44 16.38 4.86
N LYS A 107 6.47 17.15 3.78
CA LYS A 107 5.52 17.02 2.67
C LYS A 107 5.50 15.59 2.11
N HIS A 108 6.62 14.88 2.15
CA HIS A 108 6.69 13.47 1.76
C HIS A 108 5.94 12.55 2.72
N TRP A 109 6.02 12.81 4.03
CA TRP A 109 5.30 12.01 5.04
C TRP A 109 3.79 12.25 4.95
N GLU A 110 3.36 13.51 4.80
CA GLU A 110 1.96 13.85 4.55
C GLU A 110 1.43 13.14 3.29
N PHE A 111 2.22 13.11 2.22
CA PHE A 111 1.85 12.41 0.99
C PHE A 111 1.76 10.89 1.17
N ILE A 112 2.70 10.27 1.91
CA ILE A 112 2.63 8.85 2.29
C ILE A 112 1.35 8.56 3.08
N GLN A 113 1.01 9.41 4.06
CA GLN A 113 -0.23 9.28 4.82
C GLN A 113 -1.47 9.42 3.94
N GLN A 114 -1.43 10.30 2.94
CA GLN A 114 -2.50 10.45 1.95
C GLN A 114 -2.67 9.19 1.11
N CYS A 115 -1.57 8.58 0.65
CA CYS A 115 -1.57 7.27 -0.03
C CYS A 115 -2.12 6.14 0.85
N TRP A 116 -2.00 6.24 2.17
CA TRP A 116 -2.54 5.28 3.15
C TRP A 116 -3.90 5.67 3.73
N SER A 117 -4.58 6.68 3.16
CA SER A 117 -5.94 7.05 3.57
C SER A 117 -6.91 5.88 3.35
N SER A 118 -8.01 5.81 4.10
CA SER A 118 -9.00 4.76 3.85
C SER A 118 -9.78 5.05 2.57
N ARG A 119 -10.27 4.00 1.90
CA ARG A 119 -11.24 4.09 0.80
C ARG A 119 -12.46 4.96 1.16
N GLN A 120 -12.85 4.99 2.43
CA GLN A 120 -13.99 5.76 2.92
C GLN A 120 -13.70 7.26 3.06
N GLU A 121 -12.43 7.66 3.15
CA GLU A 121 -12.07 9.05 3.42
C GLU A 121 -12.08 9.93 2.16
N ASN A 122 -12.23 9.38 0.95
CA ASN A 122 -12.17 10.11 -0.34
C ASN A 122 -10.94 11.02 -0.51
N LYS A 123 -9.88 10.79 0.27
CA LYS A 123 -8.64 11.58 0.29
C LYS A 123 -7.51 10.95 -0.52
N HIS A 124 -7.73 9.75 -1.05
CA HIS A 124 -6.73 9.03 -1.82
C HIS A 124 -6.28 9.87 -3.03
N PRO A 125 -4.96 10.05 -3.22
CA PRO A 125 -4.45 10.72 -4.40
C PRO A 125 -4.73 9.83 -5.62
N TYR A 126 -4.97 10.42 -6.79
CA TYR A 126 -4.99 9.69 -8.06
C TYR A 126 -3.57 9.51 -8.59
N ALA A 127 -3.37 8.66 -9.61
CA ALA A 127 -2.05 8.50 -10.23
C ALA A 127 -1.51 9.81 -10.81
N THR A 128 -2.40 10.70 -11.28
CA THR A 128 -2.03 12.05 -11.70
C THR A 128 -1.40 12.85 -10.56
N ASP A 129 -1.92 12.73 -9.35
CA ASP A 129 -1.43 13.45 -8.18
C ASP A 129 -0.06 12.92 -7.76
N ILE A 130 0.18 11.61 -7.88
CA ILE A 130 1.53 11.03 -7.70
C ILE A 130 2.50 11.62 -8.71
N SER A 131 2.15 11.63 -10.00
CA SER A 131 3.04 12.15 -11.04
C SER A 131 3.36 13.64 -10.83
N ALA A 132 2.36 14.43 -10.43
CA ALA A 132 2.53 15.84 -10.12
C ALA A 132 3.40 16.06 -8.87
N PHE A 133 3.18 15.26 -7.82
CA PHE A 133 3.98 15.32 -6.60
C PHE A 133 5.45 15.01 -6.87
N LEU A 134 5.73 13.94 -7.64
CA LEU A 134 7.08 13.56 -8.03
C LEU A 134 7.75 14.63 -8.91
N ALA A 135 7.02 15.20 -9.87
CA ALA A 135 7.54 16.26 -10.72
C ALA A 135 7.88 17.54 -9.93
N ALA A 136 7.08 17.88 -8.93
CA ALA A 136 7.31 19.05 -8.09
C ALA A 136 8.52 18.92 -7.15
N HIS A 137 8.92 17.69 -6.82
CA HIS A 137 10.02 17.39 -5.88
C HIS A 137 11.24 16.74 -6.54
N ASN A 138 11.28 16.74 -7.88
CA ASN A 138 12.46 16.32 -8.65
C ASN A 138 13.13 17.58 -9.24
N PRO A 139 14.12 18.18 -8.56
CA PRO A 139 14.94 19.21 -9.17
C PRO A 139 15.78 18.53 -10.25
N GLY A 140 15.47 18.82 -11.52
CA GLY A 140 16.25 18.34 -12.65
C GLY A 140 17.72 18.77 -12.60
#